data_AF-X1VV69-F1
#
_entry.id   AF-X1VV69-F1
#
_cell.length_a   1.000
_cell.length_b   1.000
_cell.length_c   1.000
_cell.angle_alpha   90.00
_cell.angle_beta   90.00
_cell.angle_gamma   90.00
#
_symmetry.space_group_name_H-M   'P 1'
#
loop_
_entity.id
_entity.type
_entity.pdbx_description
1 polymer ?
#
loop_
_entity_poly.entity_id
_entity_poly.type
_entity_poly.pdbx_seq_one_letter_code
_entity_poly.pdbx_strand_id
1 'polypeptide(L)'
;MVTGIEKARGLGEPRTDAERVMAHHNVSREEAERWLSVYPVEKLLPERGAGAAQGMAAKTMDKGLETKVERLRTELETLRDEVYDRFRGARLSDWVLPEPGALIVNPERAKATPCKCFMYKGRDYCWSPGAIGMLKQEEE
;
A
#
# COMPACT_ATOMS: atom_id res chain seq x y z
N MET A 1 18.99 -15.26 20.56
CA MET A 1 17.75 -15.33 21.36
C MET A 1 17.72 -14.14 22.29
N VAL A 2 16.52 -13.58 22.44
CA VAL A 2 16.15 -12.27 23.01
C VAL A 2 16.68 -12.05 24.44
N THR A 3 17.34 -10.92 24.70
CA THR A 3 17.48 -10.37 26.06
C THR A 3 16.77 -9.03 26.12
N GLY A 4 15.45 -9.09 26.30
CA GLY A 4 14.62 -7.94 26.62
C GLY A 4 14.87 -7.52 28.06
N ILE A 5 15.55 -6.40 28.26
CA ILE A 5 15.63 -5.77 29.57
C ILE A 5 14.39 -4.89 29.73
N GLU A 6 13.38 -5.42 30.40
CA GLU A 6 12.29 -4.62 30.94
C GLU A 6 12.85 -3.71 32.05
N LYS A 7 13.10 -2.43 31.73
CA LYS A 7 13.37 -1.41 32.75
C LYS A 7 12.05 -1.09 33.49
N ALA A 8 11.97 -1.50 34.76
CA ALA A 8 10.91 -1.12 35.68
C ALA A 8 10.90 0.40 35.94
N ARG A 9 9.69 0.96 36.07
CA ARG A 9 9.38 2.40 36.18
C ARG A 9 9.91 3.00 37.50
N GLY A 10 10.58 4.15 37.43
CA GLY A 10 10.70 5.04 38.59
C GLY A 10 11.94 5.93 38.69
N LEU A 11 13.13 5.48 38.25
CA LEU A 11 14.40 6.19 38.46
C LEU A 11 15.42 5.95 37.33
N GLY A 12 14.94 5.90 36.08
CA GLY A 12 15.81 5.86 34.90
C GLY A 12 15.69 7.16 34.12
N GLU A 13 16.74 7.52 33.37
CA GLU A 13 16.67 8.62 32.39
C GLU A 13 15.37 8.52 31.59
N PRO A 14 14.58 9.61 31.50
CA PRO A 14 13.36 9.62 30.74
C PRO A 14 13.63 9.13 29.32
N ARG A 15 12.77 8.23 28.80
CA ARG A 15 12.86 7.79 27.40
C ARG A 15 13.01 9.01 26.49
N THR A 16 13.97 8.93 25.59
CA THR A 16 14.18 9.93 24.55
C THR A 16 12.92 10.04 23.68
N ASP A 17 12.76 11.17 22.98
CA ASP A 17 11.57 11.33 22.12
C ASP A 17 11.54 10.28 21.00
N ALA A 18 12.68 9.86 20.47
CA ALA A 18 12.77 8.76 19.52
C ALA A 18 12.25 7.44 20.14
N GLU A 19 12.70 7.06 21.33
CA GLU A 19 12.23 5.85 22.02
C GLU A 19 10.74 5.91 22.37
N ARG A 20 10.21 7.11 22.62
CA ARG A 20 8.78 7.32 22.84
C ARG A 20 7.99 7.16 21.54
N VAL A 21 8.47 7.72 20.42
CA VAL A 21 7.85 7.56 19.09
C VAL A 21 7.84 6.09 18.67
N MET A 22 8.97 5.40 18.85
CA MET A 22 9.08 3.96 18.60
C MET A 22 8.04 3.18 19.39
N ALA A 23 7.91 3.45 20.71
CA ALA A 23 6.97 2.73 21.56
C ALA A 23 5.51 3.08 21.28
N HIS A 24 5.20 4.31 20.87
CA HIS A 24 3.83 4.76 20.63
C HIS A 24 3.30 4.32 19.25
N HIS A 25 4.13 4.37 18.22
CA HIS A 25 3.74 4.07 16.84
C HIS A 25 4.24 2.71 16.33
N ASN A 26 4.99 1.97 17.16
CA ASN A 26 5.57 0.67 16.83
C ASN A 26 6.44 0.70 15.55
N VAL A 27 7.30 1.72 15.47
CA VAL A 27 8.23 1.95 14.35
C VAL A 27 9.68 1.75 14.76
N SER A 28 10.58 1.59 13.77
CA SER A 28 12.02 1.46 14.02
C SER A 28 12.63 2.77 14.53
N ARG A 29 13.86 2.70 15.08
CA ARG A 29 14.56 3.90 15.57
C ARG A 29 14.85 4.88 14.45
N GLU A 30 15.30 4.38 13.31
CA GLU A 30 15.64 5.17 12.12
C GLU A 30 14.41 5.91 11.60
N GLU A 31 13.25 5.26 11.63
CA GLU A 31 11.99 5.85 11.20
C GLU A 31 11.47 6.88 12.21
N ALA A 32 11.60 6.61 13.52
CA ALA A 32 11.27 7.57 14.57
C ALA A 32 12.13 8.85 14.46
N GLU A 33 13.44 8.71 14.25
CA GLU A 33 14.35 9.85 14.05
C GLU A 33 14.01 10.64 12.77
N ARG A 34 13.68 9.93 11.68
CA ARG A 34 13.21 10.58 10.45
C ARG A 34 11.95 11.39 10.70
N TRP A 35 10.98 10.85 11.44
CA TRP A 35 9.75 11.58 11.74
C TRP A 35 10.01 12.80 12.60
N LEU A 36 10.90 12.69 13.60
CA LEU A 36 11.30 13.81 14.45
C LEU A 36 12.09 14.90 13.72
N SER A 37 12.73 14.57 12.59
CA SER A 37 13.38 15.57 11.72
C SER A 37 12.38 16.40 10.90
N VAL A 38 11.17 15.87 10.66
CA VAL A 38 10.14 16.50 9.82
C VAL A 38 9.02 17.13 10.66
N TYR A 39 8.66 16.49 11.76
CA TYR A 39 7.52 16.85 12.59
C TYR A 39 7.94 17.17 14.02
N PRO A 40 7.38 18.22 14.62
CA PRO A 40 7.60 18.52 16.03
C PRO A 40 7.02 17.41 16.92
N VAL A 41 7.66 17.18 18.07
CA VAL A 41 7.38 16.07 19.00
C VAL A 41 5.91 16.04 19.44
N GLU A 42 5.30 17.21 19.63
CA GLU A 42 3.92 17.39 20.11
C GLU A 42 2.88 16.88 19.12
N LYS A 43 3.23 16.81 17.82
CA LYS A 43 2.35 16.19 16.80
C LYS A 43 2.47 14.68 16.79
N LEU A 44 3.62 14.14 17.20
CA LEU A 44 3.91 12.71 17.18
C LEU A 44 3.54 12.02 18.49
N LEU A 45 3.59 12.74 19.61
CA LEU A 45 3.43 12.18 20.94
C LEU A 45 2.53 13.04 21.83
N PRO A 46 1.74 12.42 22.71
CA PRO A 46 1.03 13.16 23.75
C PRO A 46 2.02 13.77 24.75
N GLU A 47 1.56 14.79 25.49
CA GLU A 47 2.34 15.47 26.52
C GLU A 47 2.88 14.48 27.58
N ARG A 48 4.10 14.77 28.06
CA ARG A 48 4.80 13.91 29.02
C ARG A 48 4.06 13.92 30.35
N GLY A 49 3.66 12.75 30.84
CA GLY A 49 2.89 12.63 32.09
C GLY A 49 1.38 12.48 31.92
N ALA A 50 0.86 12.43 30.69
CA ALA A 50 -0.54 12.08 30.39
C ALA A 50 -0.83 10.57 30.59
N GLY A 51 -0.45 10.03 31.74
CA GLY A 51 -0.69 8.64 32.10
C GLY A 51 -2.18 8.34 32.10
N ALA A 52 -2.57 7.31 31.33
CA ALA A 52 -3.85 6.61 31.46
C ALA A 52 -5.14 7.44 31.37
N ALA A 53 -5.16 8.51 30.58
CA ALA A 53 -6.42 9.04 30.02
C ALA A 53 -6.67 8.37 28.64
N GLN A 54 -6.66 7.03 28.61
CA GLN A 54 -7.25 6.31 27.48
C GLN A 54 -8.77 6.45 27.58
N GLY A 55 -9.28 7.50 26.97
CA GLY A 55 -10.70 7.75 26.83
C GLY A 55 -10.89 8.86 25.82
N MET A 56 -10.86 8.49 24.55
CA MET A 56 -11.12 9.37 23.41
C MET A 56 -10.28 10.67 23.41
N ALA A 57 -9.07 10.60 22.88
CA ALA A 57 -8.67 11.68 21.98
C ALA A 57 -9.62 11.57 20.78
N ALA A 58 -10.82 12.14 20.93
CA ALA A 58 -11.63 12.52 19.80
C ALA A 58 -10.67 13.35 18.95
N LYS A 59 -10.20 12.76 17.85
CA LYS A 59 -9.66 13.53 16.75
C LYS A 59 -10.80 14.50 16.46
N THR A 60 -10.68 15.74 16.93
CA THR A 60 -11.38 16.85 16.31
C THR A 60 -10.82 16.87 14.90
N MET A 61 -11.36 16.00 14.05
CA MET A 61 -11.16 16.07 12.63
C MET A 61 -11.59 17.49 12.30
N ASP A 62 -10.63 18.25 11.78
CA ASP A 62 -10.90 19.58 11.28
C ASP A 62 -12.11 19.44 10.33
N LYS A 63 -13.21 20.13 10.62
CA LYS A 63 -14.43 20.09 9.77
C LYS A 63 -14.08 20.46 8.32
N GLY A 64 -13.04 21.28 8.13
CA GLY A 64 -12.48 21.59 6.82
C GLY A 64 -11.83 20.39 6.11
N LEU A 65 -11.25 19.46 6.86
CA LEU A 65 -10.69 18.22 6.33
C LEU A 65 -11.79 17.18 6.06
N GLU A 66 -12.78 17.05 6.94
CA GLU A 66 -13.94 16.16 6.71
C GLU A 66 -14.68 16.51 5.43
N THR A 67 -14.97 17.80 5.24
CA THR A 67 -15.65 18.29 4.03
C THR A 67 -14.84 18.04 2.76
N LYS A 68 -13.51 18.19 2.81
CA LYS A 68 -12.62 17.85 1.68
C LYS A 68 -12.60 16.36 1.39
N VAL A 69 -12.52 15.52 2.42
CA VAL A 69 -12.53 14.06 2.27
C VAL A 69 -13.85 13.61 1.65
N GLU A 70 -14.97 14.16 2.11
CA GLU A 70 -16.28 13.80 1.57
C GLU A 70 -16.44 14.27 0.12
N ARG A 71 -16.00 15.49 -0.19
CA ARG A 71 -15.98 15.98 -1.58
C ARG A 71 -15.15 15.07 -2.50
N LEU A 72 -13.96 14.67 -2.07
CA LEU A 72 -13.09 13.77 -2.84
C LEU A 72 -13.72 12.40 -3.05
N ARG A 73 -14.47 11.89 -2.07
CA ARG A 73 -15.22 10.63 -2.22
C ARG A 73 -16.30 10.77 -3.29
N THR A 74 -17.07 11.85 -3.27
CA THR A 74 -18.11 12.10 -4.29
C THR A 74 -17.50 12.26 -5.69
N GLU A 75 -16.38 12.98 -5.81
CA GLU A 75 -15.66 13.12 -7.08
C GLU A 75 -15.17 11.76 -7.60
N LEU A 76 -14.63 10.90 -6.73
CA LEU A 76 -14.23 9.54 -7.08
C LEU A 76 -15.40 8.66 -7.53
N GLU A 77 -16.54 8.74 -6.84
CA GLU A 77 -17.74 8.00 -7.23
C GLU A 77 -18.27 8.46 -8.58
N THR A 78 -18.26 9.77 -8.84
CA THR A 78 -18.66 10.33 -10.13
C THR A 78 -17.76 9.84 -11.25
N LEU A 79 -16.44 9.91 -11.08
CA LEU A 79 -15.48 9.41 -12.06
C LEU A 79 -15.61 7.91 -12.30
N ARG A 80 -15.84 7.15 -11.22
CA ARG A 80 -16.08 5.71 -11.31
C ARG A 80 -17.32 5.44 -12.17
N ASP A 81 -18.42 6.13 -11.91
CA ASP A 81 -19.68 5.94 -12.62
C ASP A 81 -19.56 6.39 -14.09
N GLU A 82 -18.86 7.49 -14.37
CA GLU A 82 -18.52 7.93 -15.74
C GLU A 82 -17.71 6.88 -16.51
N VAL A 83 -16.71 6.28 -15.86
CA VAL A 83 -15.91 5.20 -16.45
C VAL A 83 -16.78 3.97 -16.70
N TYR A 84 -17.58 3.54 -15.72
CA TYR A 84 -18.49 2.41 -15.90
C TYR A 84 -19.52 2.65 -16.99
N ASP A 85 -20.06 3.86 -17.11
CA ASP A 85 -21.02 4.21 -18.16
C ASP A 85 -20.38 4.27 -19.54
N ARG A 86 -19.16 4.82 -19.64
CA ARG A 86 -18.37 4.81 -20.88
C ARG A 86 -18.06 3.40 -21.36
N PHE A 87 -17.80 2.48 -20.43
CA PHE A 87 -17.51 1.09 -20.73
C PHE A 87 -18.70 0.16 -20.53
N ARG A 88 -19.92 0.71 -20.37
CA ARG A 88 -21.13 -0.09 -20.19
C ARG A 88 -21.42 -0.84 -21.48
N GLY A 89 -21.42 -2.17 -21.39
CA GLY A 89 -21.59 -3.05 -22.54
C GLY A 89 -20.30 -3.40 -23.28
N ALA A 90 -19.14 -2.90 -22.83
CA ALA A 90 -17.85 -3.41 -23.29
C ALA A 90 -17.73 -4.88 -22.89
N ARG A 91 -17.57 -5.74 -23.89
CA ARG A 91 -17.33 -7.17 -23.70
C ARG A 91 -15.85 -7.37 -23.45
N LEU A 92 -15.50 -8.48 -22.79
CA LEU A 92 -14.09 -8.85 -22.61
C LEU A 92 -13.34 -8.88 -23.95
N SER A 93 -14.03 -9.26 -25.03
CA SER A 93 -13.52 -9.25 -26.42
C SER A 93 -13.10 -7.88 -26.94
N ASP A 94 -13.64 -6.79 -26.40
CA ASP A 94 -13.33 -5.42 -26.83
C ASP A 94 -12.00 -4.94 -26.21
N TRP A 95 -11.53 -5.65 -25.17
CA TRP A 95 -10.27 -5.43 -24.46
C TRP A 95 -9.20 -6.49 -24.79
N VAL A 96 -9.59 -7.54 -25.52
CA VAL A 96 -8.65 -8.52 -26.06
C VAL A 96 -8.08 -7.90 -27.33
N LEU A 97 -6.79 -7.60 -27.29
CA LEU A 97 -6.07 -7.18 -28.49
C LEU A 97 -6.30 -8.24 -29.59
N PRO A 98 -6.63 -7.83 -30.82
CA PRO A 98 -6.89 -8.75 -31.94
C PRO A 98 -5.66 -9.57 -32.35
N GLU A 99 -4.48 -9.24 -31.84
CA GLU A 99 -3.25 -9.97 -32.09
C GLU A 99 -3.10 -11.13 -31.09
N PRO A 100 -2.71 -12.34 -31.55
CA PRO A 100 -2.42 -13.47 -30.68
C PRO A 100 -1.15 -13.20 -29.87
N GLY A 101 -1.29 -12.45 -28.77
CA GLY A 101 -0.18 -12.06 -27.90
C GLY A 101 -0.60 -11.97 -26.45
N ALA A 102 0.33 -12.27 -25.54
CA ALA A 102 0.09 -12.08 -24.12
C ALA A 102 0.13 -10.56 -23.80
N LEU A 103 -0.90 -10.04 -23.15
CA LEU A 103 -0.97 -8.65 -22.70
C LEU A 103 0.02 -8.44 -21.56
N ILE A 104 1.04 -7.62 -21.75
CA ILE A 104 2.01 -7.31 -20.69
C ILE A 104 1.38 -6.30 -19.71
N VAL A 105 1.01 -6.78 -18.53
CA VAL A 105 0.43 -5.95 -17.45
C VAL A 105 1.50 -5.43 -16.51
N ASN A 106 2.60 -6.16 -16.34
CA ASN A 106 3.74 -5.73 -15.56
C ASN A 106 5.05 -6.04 -16.31
N PRO A 107 5.64 -5.04 -17.00
CA PRO A 107 6.82 -5.24 -17.83
C PRO A 107 8.08 -5.57 -17.02
N GLU A 108 8.22 -5.04 -15.81
CA GLU A 108 9.37 -5.33 -14.94
C GLU A 108 9.36 -6.78 -14.50
N ARG A 109 8.20 -7.28 -14.06
CA ARG A 109 8.03 -8.68 -13.66
C ARG A 109 8.17 -9.63 -14.85
N ALA A 110 7.64 -9.24 -16.01
CA ALA A 110 7.74 -10.05 -17.23
C ALA A 110 9.19 -10.21 -17.72
N LYS A 111 10.05 -9.19 -17.54
CA LYS A 111 11.49 -9.24 -17.88
C LYS A 111 12.32 -9.98 -16.83
N ALA A 112 11.98 -9.82 -15.56
CA ALA A 112 12.74 -10.40 -14.45
C ALA A 112 12.50 -11.91 -14.29
N THR A 113 11.36 -12.42 -14.78
CA THR A 113 10.96 -13.81 -14.56
C THR A 113 11.05 -14.62 -15.86
N PRO A 114 11.75 -15.76 -15.89
CA PRO A 114 11.81 -16.60 -17.08
C PRO A 114 10.41 -17.14 -17.44
N CYS A 115 10.13 -17.22 -18.74
CA CYS A 115 8.89 -17.80 -19.25
C CYS A 115 8.76 -19.27 -18.83
N LYS A 116 7.55 -19.65 -18.41
CA LYS A 116 7.17 -21.03 -18.12
C LYS A 116 6.45 -21.60 -19.31
N CYS A 117 7.07 -22.55 -19.99
CA CYS A 117 6.51 -23.22 -21.16
C CYS A 117 6.01 -24.62 -20.82
N PHE A 118 4.91 -25.03 -21.42
CA PHE A 118 4.35 -26.37 -21.30
C PHE A 118 3.65 -26.78 -22.59
N MET A 119 3.61 -28.09 -22.81
CA MET A 119 2.95 -28.68 -23.98
C MET A 119 1.50 -29.02 -23.64
N TYR A 120 0.56 -28.58 -24.48
CA TYR A 120 -0.86 -28.91 -24.35
C TYR A 120 -1.46 -29.21 -25.73
N LYS A 121 -2.07 -30.39 -25.88
CA LYS A 121 -2.65 -30.86 -27.15
C LYS A 121 -1.68 -30.76 -28.35
N GLY A 122 -0.41 -31.11 -28.13
CA GLY A 122 0.62 -31.10 -29.17
C GLY A 122 1.07 -29.70 -29.60
N ARG A 123 0.74 -28.66 -28.82
CA ARG A 123 1.21 -27.28 -29.04
C ARG A 123 1.97 -26.78 -27.81
N ASP A 124 3.03 -26.03 -28.05
CA ASP A 124 3.81 -25.37 -27.00
C ASP A 124 3.17 -24.04 -26.62
N TYR A 125 2.91 -23.87 -25.33
CA TYR A 125 2.39 -22.64 -24.77
C TYR A 125 3.35 -22.10 -23.72
N CYS A 126 3.68 -20.81 -23.82
CA CYS A 126 4.51 -20.14 -22.84
C CYS A 126 3.73 -19.05 -22.11
N TRP A 127 3.97 -18.88 -20.82
CA TRP A 127 3.43 -17.77 -20.04
C TRP A 127 4.53 -17.13 -19.18
N SER A 128 4.46 -15.81 -19.00
CA SER A 128 5.38 -15.06 -18.13
C SER A 128 4.61 -14.41 -16.97
N PRO A 129 5.10 -14.51 -15.72
CA PRO A 129 4.56 -13.77 -14.59
C PRO A 129 4.67 -12.25 -14.84
N GLY A 130 3.55 -11.63 -15.23
CA GLY A 130 3.53 -10.23 -15.68
C GLY A 130 2.82 -10.03 -17.01
N ALA A 131 2.48 -11.12 -17.70
CA ALA A 131 1.61 -11.12 -18.85
C ALA A 131 0.27 -11.80 -18.53
N ILE A 132 -0.84 -11.25 -19.04
CA ILE A 132 -2.16 -11.89 -19.08
C ILE A 132 -2.34 -12.49 -20.47
N GLY A 133 -2.52 -13.81 -20.53
CA GLY A 133 -2.61 -14.55 -21.79
C GLY A 133 -1.40 -15.46 -22.01
N MET A 134 -1.48 -16.26 -23.07
CA MET A 134 -0.43 -17.21 -23.43
C MET A 134 0.29 -16.71 -24.67
N LEU A 135 1.62 -16.77 -24.63
CA LEU A 135 2.45 -16.62 -25.81
C LEU A 135 2.33 -17.93 -26.59
N LYS A 136 1.67 -17.89 -27.74
CA LYS A 136 1.80 -18.95 -28.74
C LYS A 136 3.11 -18.72 -29.49
N GLN A 137 3.88 -19.77 -29.74
CA GLN A 137 4.79 -19.71 -30.88
C GLN A 137 3.92 -19.57 -32.14
N GLU A 138 4.21 -18.56 -32.96
CA GLU A 138 3.63 -18.46 -34.30
C GLU A 138 3.93 -19.79 -35.03
N GLU A 139 2.89 -20.38 -35.63
CA GLU A 139 3.07 -21.45 -36.60
C GLU A 139 3.79 -20.82 -37.81
N GLU A 140 5.06 -21.16 -38.00
CA GLU A 140 5.79 -20.92 -39.26
C GLU A 140 5.40 -21.98 -40.30
#